data_AF-A0A432WWP4-F1
#
_entry.id   AF-A0A432WWP4-F1
#
_cell.length_a   1.000
_cell.length_b   1.000
_cell.length_c   1.000
_cell.angle_alpha   90.00
_cell.angle_beta   90.00
_cell.angle_gamma   90.00
#
_symmetry.space_group_name_H-M   'P 1'
#
loop_
_entity.id
_entity.type
_entity.pdbx_description
1 polymer ?
#
loop_
_entity_poly.entity_id
_entity_poly.type
_entity_poly.pdbx_seq_one_letter_code
_entity_poly.pdbx_strand_id
1 'polypeptide(L)'
;MKDREVLAWEEARVKGFGKFVLIHGVLSWGLPMLIIIGYFNNILADGATFTSVLIHCVIWFVAGGLFGLVLWFVNERRYKKHQEQVAAKQAASTESE
;
A
#
# COMPACT_ATOMS: atom_id res chain seq x y z
N MET A 1 -7.32 -14.99 0.96
CA MET A 1 -6.40 -14.50 2.01
C MET A 1 -6.31 -15.59 3.05
N LYS A 2 -5.21 -15.70 3.79
CA LYS A 2 -5.17 -16.49 5.02
C LYS A 2 -5.89 -15.70 6.13
N ASP A 3 -6.42 -16.37 7.15
CA ASP A 3 -7.19 -15.71 8.22
C ASP A 3 -6.42 -14.55 8.90
N ARG A 4 -5.10 -14.70 9.04
CA ARG A 4 -4.22 -13.64 9.54
C ARG A 4 -4.16 -12.40 8.64
N GLU A 5 -4.21 -12.59 7.31
CA GLU A 5 -4.22 -11.47 6.35
C GLU A 5 -5.56 -10.75 6.37
N VAL A 6 -6.66 -11.47 6.62
CA VAL A 6 -8.00 -10.91 6.76
C VAL A 6 -8.08 -10.01 8.00
N LEU A 7 -7.62 -10.50 9.15
CA LEU A 7 -7.56 -9.72 10.40
C LEU A 7 -6.66 -8.48 10.26
N ALA A 8 -5.47 -8.65 9.67
CA ALA A 8 -4.56 -7.53 9.43
C ALA A 8 -5.18 -6.49 8.48
N TRP A 9 -5.93 -6.94 7.47
CA TRP A 9 -6.66 -6.06 6.57
C TRP A 9 -7.80 -5.32 7.28
N GLU A 10 -8.55 -5.98 8.15
CA GLU A 10 -9.62 -5.34 8.94
C GLU A 10 -9.07 -4.26 9.88
N GLU A 11 -7.97 -4.55 10.59
CA GLU A 11 -7.31 -3.54 11.43
C GLU A 11 -6.82 -2.33 10.60
N ALA A 12 -6.25 -2.60 9.42
CA ALA A 12 -5.83 -1.56 8.49
C ALA A 12 -7.02 -0.76 7.96
N ARG A 13 -8.16 -1.42 7.71
CA ARG A 13 -9.41 -0.82 7.24
C ARG A 13 -10.00 0.13 8.27
N VAL A 14 -10.02 -0.27 9.55
CA VAL A 14 -10.51 0.53 10.68
C VAL A 14 -9.65 1.78 10.91
N LYS A 15 -8.34 1.69 10.73
CA LYS A 15 -7.41 2.83 10.85
C LYS A 15 -7.62 3.91 9.77
N GLY A 16 -8.38 3.60 8.72
CA GLY A 16 -8.83 4.55 7.71
C GLY A 16 -7.90 4.64 6.50
N PHE A 17 -8.52 4.88 5.34
CA PHE A 17 -7.90 4.93 4.03
C PHE A 17 -6.71 5.90 3.96
N GLY A 18 -6.87 7.12 4.44
CA GLY A 18 -5.81 8.14 4.38
C GLY A 18 -4.56 7.73 5.15
N LYS A 19 -4.73 7.13 6.34
CA LYS A 19 -3.62 6.68 7.18
C LYS A 19 -2.93 5.45 6.58
N PHE A 20 -3.68 4.56 5.93
CA PHE A 20 -3.11 3.42 5.22
C PHE A 20 -2.24 3.86 4.04
N VAL A 21 -2.75 4.76 3.18
CA VAL A 21 -2.00 5.27 2.03
C VAL A 21 -0.75 6.03 2.49
N LEU A 22 -0.87 6.84 3.55
CA LEU A 22 0.26 7.59 4.08
C LEU A 22 1.32 6.67 4.71
N ILE A 23 0.93 5.70 5.55
CA ILE A 23 1.87 4.81 6.25
C ILE A 23 2.44 3.75 5.29
N HIS A 24 1.60 2.97 4.63
CA HIS A 24 2.02 1.83 3.81
C HIS A 24 2.46 2.21 2.39
N GLY A 25 1.95 3.31 1.83
CA GLY A 25 2.39 3.81 0.53
C GLY A 25 3.58 4.75 0.67
N VAL A 26 3.35 5.90 1.32
CA VAL A 26 4.33 6.99 1.34
C VAL A 26 5.44 6.77 2.38
N LEU A 27 5.11 6.36 3.61
CA LEU A 27 6.09 6.24 4.69
C LEU A 27 6.91 4.94 4.60
N SER A 28 6.31 3.83 4.19
CA SER A 28 7.02 2.56 4.02
C SER A 28 7.80 2.45 2.71
N TRP A 29 7.43 3.21 1.67
CA TRP A 29 8.08 3.12 0.35
C TRP A 29 8.73 4.44 -0.06
N GLY A 30 8.00 5.56 -0.01
CA GLY A 30 8.54 6.86 -0.39
C GLY A 30 9.70 7.33 0.49
N LEU A 31 9.60 7.17 1.82
CA LEU A 31 10.62 7.65 2.75
C LEU A 31 11.97 6.88 2.63
N PRO A 32 12.01 5.53 2.60
CA PRO A 32 13.27 4.81 2.36
C PRO A 32 13.87 5.14 1.00
N MET A 33 13.05 5.30 -0.05
CA MET A 33 13.55 5.60 -1.38
C MET A 33 14.17 7.00 -1.47
N LEU A 34 13.60 7.97 -0.75
CA LEU A 34 14.16 9.32 -0.62
C LEU A 34 15.52 9.28 0.10
N ILE A 35 15.64 8.48 1.17
CA ILE A 35 16.90 8.29 1.89
C ILE A 35 17.94 7.58 1.00
N ILE A 36 17.54 6.53 0.27
CA ILE A 36 18.44 5.78 -0.64
C ILE A 36 18.94 6.69 -1.75
N ILE A 37 18.08 7.47 -2.40
CA ILE A 37 18.50 8.42 -3.44
C ILE A 37 19.39 9.51 -2.84
N GLY A 38 19.05 10.03 -1.67
CA GLY A 38 19.89 11.02 -0.97
C GLY A 38 21.28 10.48 -0.63
N TYR A 39 21.37 9.21 -0.24
CA TYR A 39 22.62 8.59 0.20
C TYR A 39 23.47 8.01 -0.94
N PHE A 40 22.86 7.23 -1.85
CA PHE A 40 23.58 6.58 -2.94
C PHE A 40 23.88 7.50 -4.11
N ASN A 41 22.98 8.44 -4.41
CA ASN A 41 23.06 9.14 -5.67
C ASN A 41 24.09 10.26 -5.64
N ASN A 42 24.64 10.63 -4.47
CA ASN A 42 25.58 11.75 -4.31
C ASN A 42 25.15 12.97 -5.16
N ILE A 43 23.85 13.13 -5.43
CA ILE A 43 23.36 14.01 -6.51
C ILE A 43 23.15 15.43 -5.99
N LEU A 44 23.43 15.65 -4.70
CA LEU A 44 23.79 16.95 -4.16
C LEU A 44 25.25 17.33 -4.50
N ALA A 45 26.07 16.38 -4.93
CA ALA A 45 27.43 16.60 -5.40
C ALA A 45 27.42 16.82 -6.92
N ASP A 46 27.74 18.05 -7.29
CA ASP A 46 28.05 18.57 -8.63
C ASP A 46 26.98 18.42 -9.74
N GLY A 47 26.08 19.41 -9.80
CA GLY A 47 25.38 19.80 -11.04
C GLY A 47 23.90 19.48 -11.11
N ALA A 48 23.33 18.68 -10.20
CA ALA A 48 21.89 18.49 -10.16
C ALA A 48 21.22 19.74 -9.58
N THR A 49 20.42 20.43 -10.39
CA THR A 49 19.65 21.58 -9.93
C THR A 49 18.65 21.12 -8.87
N PHE A 50 18.51 21.88 -7.78
CA PHE A 50 17.56 21.61 -6.68
C PHE A 50 16.15 21.28 -7.21
N THR A 51 15.75 21.91 -8.32
CA THR A 51 14.51 21.65 -9.06
C THR A 51 14.34 20.19 -9.50
N SER A 52 15.39 19.53 -9.99
CA SER A 52 15.31 18.14 -10.49
C SER A 52 15.08 17.14 -9.35
N VAL A 53 15.75 17.37 -8.21
CA VAL A 53 15.55 16.58 -6.99
C VAL A 53 14.14 16.77 -6.45
N LEU A 54 13.64 18.02 -6.44
CA LEU A 54 12.30 18.34 -5.98
C LEU A 54 11.23 17.64 -6.84
N ILE A 55 11.38 17.68 -8.16
CA ILE A 55 10.47 17.01 -9.10
C ILE A 55 10.47 15.50 -8.86
N HIS A 56 11.64 14.88 -8.69
CA HIS A 56 11.72 13.44 -8.40
C HIS A 56 11.05 13.10 -7.06
N CYS A 57 11.30 13.87 -6.00
CA CYS A 57 10.63 13.70 -4.71
C CYS A 57 9.10 13.78 -4.85
N VAL A 58 8.60 14.78 -5.56
CA VAL A 58 7.15 14.95 -5.78
C VAL A 58 6.58 13.79 -6.58
N ILE A 59 7.22 13.37 -7.67
CA ILE A 59 6.77 12.23 -8.48
C ILE A 59 6.74 10.96 -7.64
N TRP A 60 7.79 10.66 -6.87
CA TRP A 60 7.84 9.46 -6.02
C TRP A 60 6.85 9.52 -4.86
N PHE A 61 6.62 10.70 -4.29
CA PHE A 61 5.61 10.89 -3.24
C PHE A 61 4.19 10.68 -3.79
N VAL A 62 3.89 11.26 -4.95
CA VAL A 62 2.61 11.10 -5.65
C VAL A 62 2.43 9.65 -6.11
N ALA A 63 3.46 9.02 -6.67
CA ALA A 63 3.44 7.62 -7.09
C ALA A 63 3.27 6.67 -5.90
N GLY A 64 3.95 6.92 -4.78
CA GLY A 64 3.78 6.16 -3.54
C GLY A 64 2.37 6.30 -2.94
N GLY A 65 1.81 7.51 -3.01
CA GLY A 65 0.41 7.78 -2.66
C GLY A 65 -0.56 7.02 -3.55
N LEU A 66 -0.42 7.13 -4.88
CA LEU A 66 -1.24 6.41 -5.86
C LEU A 66 -1.11 4.89 -5.70
N PHE A 67 0.10 4.40 -5.43
CA PHE A 67 0.35 2.99 -5.20
C PHE A 67 -0.37 2.50 -3.94
N GLY A 68 -0.28 3.23 -2.82
CA GLY A 68 -1.04 2.92 -1.61
C GLY A 68 -2.56 2.90 -1.86
N LEU A 69 -3.02 3.82 -2.72
CA LEU A 69 -4.41 3.93 -3.17
C LEU A 69 -4.86 2.68 -3.94
N VAL A 70 -4.10 2.29 -4.96
CA VAL A 70 -4.36 1.09 -5.76
C VAL A 70 -4.31 -0.15 -4.88
N LEU A 71 -3.31 -0.24 -4.00
CA LEU A 71 -3.17 -1.36 -3.08
C LEU A 71 -4.39 -1.50 -2.17
N TRP A 72 -4.94 -0.38 -1.69
CA TRP A 72 -6.18 -0.40 -0.90
C TRP A 72 -7.35 -0.98 -1.67
N PHE A 73 -7.60 -0.48 -2.89
CA PHE A 73 -8.69 -0.99 -3.74
C PHE A 73 -8.51 -2.47 -4.09
N VAL A 74 -7.28 -2.91 -4.36
CA VAL A 74 -6.97 -4.31 -4.64
C VAL A 74 -7.26 -5.17 -3.41
N ASN A 75 -6.84 -4.76 -2.21
CA ASN A 75 -7.08 -5.53 -1.00
C ASN A 75 -8.56 -5.59 -0.62
N GLU A 76 -9.29 -4.48 -0.75
CA GLU A 76 -10.74 -4.45 -0.52
C GLU A 76 -11.46 -5.43 -1.45
N ARG A 77 -11.05 -5.48 -2.73
CA ARG A 77 -11.63 -6.40 -3.72
C ARG A 77 -11.28 -7.86 -3.42
N ARG A 78 -10.05 -8.14 -2.99
CA ARG A 78 -9.63 -9.49 -2.55
C ARG A 78 -10.35 -9.93 -1.28
N TYR A 79 -10.63 -9.01 -0.36
CA TYR A 79 -11.35 -9.27 0.88
C TYR A 79 -12.80 -9.66 0.60
N LYS A 80 -13.52 -8.89 -0.23
CA LYS A 80 -14.89 -9.22 -0.64
C LYS A 80 -14.98 -10.60 -1.27
N LYS A 81 -14.09 -10.89 -2.23
CA LYS A 81 -14.04 -12.20 -2.88
C LYS A 81 -13.77 -13.34 -1.90
N HIS A 82 -12.96 -13.09 -0.86
CA HIS A 82 -12.68 -14.09 0.16
C HIS A 82 -13.91 -14.37 1.04
N GLN A 83 -14.68 -13.35 1.41
CA GLN A 83 -15.92 -13.54 2.17
C GLN A 83 -16.97 -14.31 1.38
N GLU A 84 -17.13 -14.03 0.08
CA GLU A 84 -18.01 -14.80 -0.80
C GLU A 84 -17.63 -16.30 -0.83
N GLN A 85 -16.33 -16.60 -0.89
CA GLN A 85 -15.84 -17.98 -0.87
C GLN A 85 -16.09 -18.67 0.48
N VAL A 86 -15.93 -17.96 1.60
CA VAL A 86 -16.19 -18.49 2.93
C VAL A 86 -17.68 -18.78 3.11
N ALA A 87 -18.55 -17.84 2.71
CA ALA A 87 -20.00 -18.01 2.77
C ALA A 87 -20.48 -19.18 1.89
N ALA A 88 -19.96 -19.30 0.66
CA ALA A 88 -20.29 -20.41 -0.23
C ALA A 88 -19.85 -21.77 0.35
N LYS A 89 -18.68 -21.81 1.02
CA LYS A 89 -18.17 -23.03 1.64
C LYS A 89 -18.98 -23.44 2.88
N GLN A 90 -19.44 -22.47 3.67
CA GLN A 90 -20.34 -22.71 4.80
C GLN A 90 -21.69 -23.23 4.33
N ALA A 91 -22.31 -22.59 3.33
CA ALA A 91 -23.58 -23.05 2.75
C ALA A 91 -23.49 -24.50 2.22
N ALA A 92 -22.42 -24.82 1.49
CA ALA A 92 -22.20 -26.18 0.97
C ALA A 92 -21.95 -27.23 2.06
N SER A 93 -21.46 -26.83 3.24
CA SER A 93 -21.24 -27.73 4.37
C SER A 93 -22.53 -27.97 5.17
N THR A 94 -23.38 -26.95 5.27
CA THR A 94 -24.71 -27.03 5.91
C THR A 94 -25.72 -27.82 5.08
N GLU A 95 -25.56 -27.88 3.76
CA GLU A 95 -26.43 -28.65 2.85
C GLU A 95 -26.04 -30.15 2.76
N SER A 96 -24.89 -30.53 3.30
CA SER A 96 -24.36 -31.91 3.31
C SER A 96 -24.57 -32.66 4.63
N GLU A 97 -25.24 -32.04 5.60
CA GLU A 97 -25.61 -32.59 6.92
C GLU A 97 -27.12 -32.88 6.98
#